data_AF-A0A834ZDV5-F1
#
_entry.id   AF-A0A834ZDV5-F1
#
_cell.length_a   1.000
_cell.length_b   1.000
_cell.length_c   1.000
_cell.angle_alpha   90.00
_cell.angle_beta   90.00
_cell.angle_gamma   90.00
#
_symmetry.space_group_name_H-M   'P 1'
#
loop_
_entity.id
_entity.type
_entity.pdbx_description
1 polymer ?
#
loop_
_entity_poly.entity_id
_entity_poly.type
_entity_poly.pdbx_seq_one_letter_code
_entity_poly.pdbx_strand_id
1 'polypeptide(L)'
;MMQFTEPPPSHPLLHQMSPCSNLPMSKNQFHRTRPWPGFSSSKAVGSFGDANCMEQLLVHCANAIDSNDATLAQQILWVLNNIAPPDGDSNQRLTCGFLRALIARAAKTGSCKMLTAMASANTNLARNTHKFSLIELANFIDLTPWHRFGFTAANAAILEAVEGFSVVHIIDLSSTHCMQIPTLIDSIANRPDGPPLIKLTVVGATEDVPPMLDLSYEELGTKLMNFARSRNVGMEFRVIPSSSSDGFASLIEQLRVQQIVFGGEGEALVINCHMMLHYIPEETLGVIQETNSNPYFFDSSPTLSLRTMFLKSLRSLDPTIVILVDEDADFTSINLVCRLRSAFNYLWIPYDTVDTFLPRGSKHRQWYEADMCWKIENVIANEGVQRVERLEPKSRWVQRMRNANFRGISFGEDAVSEVKSMLDEHAAGWGLKKEEDDLVLTWKGHNVGFATAWVPA
;
A
#
# COMPACT_ATOMS: atom_id res chain seq x y z
N MET A 1 -30.14 -31.98 -15.84
CA MET A 1 -30.31 -33.39 -15.43
C MET A 1 -29.15 -34.19 -16.01
N MET A 2 -28.10 -34.37 -15.22
CA MET A 2 -27.16 -35.50 -15.20
C MET A 2 -26.14 -35.18 -14.10
N GLN A 3 -26.18 -35.99 -13.04
CA GLN A 3 -25.32 -35.95 -11.86
C GLN A 3 -24.09 -36.81 -12.09
N PHE A 4 -22.94 -36.41 -11.55
CA PHE A 4 -21.99 -37.35 -10.96
C PHE A 4 -21.37 -36.70 -9.70
N THR A 5 -21.64 -37.34 -8.57
CA THR A 5 -21.13 -37.07 -7.22
C THR A 5 -20.05 -38.09 -6.90
N GLU A 6 -18.92 -37.64 -6.34
CA GLU A 6 -18.03 -38.49 -5.54
C GLU A 6 -17.74 -37.82 -4.17
N PRO A 7 -17.61 -38.60 -3.08
CA PRO A 7 -17.62 -38.10 -1.69
C PRO A 7 -16.20 -37.83 -1.13
N PRO A 8 -16.09 -37.07 -0.01
CA PRO A 8 -14.79 -36.77 0.62
C PRO A 8 -14.27 -37.90 1.52
N PRO A 9 -12.94 -38.01 1.73
CA PRO A 9 -12.36 -39.02 2.60
C PRO A 9 -12.48 -38.67 4.10
N SER A 10 -12.52 -39.72 4.91
CA SER A 10 -12.83 -39.77 6.33
C SER A 10 -11.68 -39.39 7.29
N HIS A 11 -12.03 -38.79 8.43
CA HIS A 11 -11.16 -38.53 9.58
C HIS A 11 -10.67 -39.83 10.25
N PRO A 12 -9.45 -39.86 10.82
CA PRO A 12 -9.06 -40.93 11.75
C PRO A 12 -9.54 -40.64 13.18
N LEU A 13 -10.09 -41.69 13.79
CA LEU A 13 -10.60 -41.77 15.16
C LEU A 13 -9.48 -41.79 16.22
N LEU A 14 -9.80 -41.16 17.35
CA LEU A 14 -9.12 -41.26 18.65
C LEU A 14 -9.06 -42.71 19.15
N HIS A 15 -7.88 -43.15 19.60
CA HIS A 15 -7.71 -44.30 20.50
C HIS A 15 -7.13 -43.85 21.84
N GLN A 16 -7.86 -44.16 22.92
CA GLN A 16 -7.45 -44.11 24.32
C GLN A 16 -7.01 -45.50 24.84
N MET A 17 -6.35 -45.49 26.02
CA MET A 17 -5.95 -46.57 26.98
C MET A 17 -4.42 -46.81 27.00
N SER A 18 -3.59 -46.23 27.91
CA SER A 18 -3.38 -46.42 29.39
C SER A 18 -2.66 -47.73 29.78
N PRO A 19 -2.05 -47.89 30.98
CA PRO A 19 -0.91 -47.17 31.61
C PRO A 19 0.20 -48.15 32.13
N CYS A 20 1.43 -47.71 32.43
CA CYS A 20 2.36 -48.50 33.29
C CYS A 20 3.50 -47.68 33.95
N SER A 21 3.33 -47.46 35.25
CA SER A 21 4.24 -47.40 36.43
C SER A 21 5.79 -47.37 36.37
N ASN A 22 6.34 -46.38 37.10
CA ASN A 22 7.35 -46.38 38.19
C ASN A 22 8.87 -46.72 38.00
N LEU A 23 9.70 -45.64 38.10
CA LEU A 23 10.88 -45.36 38.99
C LEU A 23 12.17 -46.25 38.93
N PRO A 24 13.38 -45.80 39.39
CA PRO A 24 13.68 -44.66 40.28
C PRO A 24 14.89 -43.73 39.92
N MET A 25 15.03 -42.73 40.81
CA MET A 25 15.99 -41.63 40.97
C MET A 25 17.49 -41.94 40.84
N SER A 26 18.25 -40.91 40.43
CA SER A 26 19.59 -40.63 40.97
C SER A 26 19.74 -39.13 41.28
N LYS A 27 20.15 -38.85 42.51
CA LYS A 27 20.45 -37.52 43.07
C LYS A 27 21.90 -37.17 42.76
N ASN A 28 22.18 -35.91 42.44
CA ASN A 28 23.27 -35.20 43.10
C ASN A 28 23.02 -33.68 43.09
N GLN A 29 22.85 -33.14 44.30
CA GLN A 29 22.81 -31.73 44.63
C GLN A 29 24.23 -31.21 44.85
N PHE A 30 24.52 -30.01 44.36
CA PHE A 30 25.32 -29.04 45.11
C PHE A 30 24.62 -27.68 45.09
N HIS A 31 24.27 -27.22 46.29
CA HIS A 31 23.87 -25.87 46.70
C HIS A 31 25.01 -24.86 46.48
N ARG A 32 24.90 -23.53 46.36
CA ARG A 32 23.87 -22.46 46.53
C ARG A 32 24.55 -21.21 45.91
N THR A 33 23.85 -20.26 45.31
CA THR A 33 23.55 -18.94 45.92
C THR A 33 22.38 -18.23 45.22
N ARG A 34 21.65 -17.42 45.99
CA ARG A 34 20.29 -16.89 45.75
C ARG A 34 20.15 -15.90 44.58
N PRO A 35 18.98 -15.84 43.90
CA PRO A 35 18.59 -14.75 43.01
C PRO A 35 17.86 -13.62 43.74
N TRP A 36 18.01 -12.41 43.21
CA TRP A 36 17.27 -11.19 43.57
C TRP A 36 15.80 -11.26 43.10
N PRO A 37 14.87 -10.51 43.74
CA PRO A 37 13.44 -10.77 43.65
C PRO A 37 12.84 -10.38 42.30
N GLY A 38 11.98 -11.27 41.81
CA GLY A 38 11.31 -11.16 40.52
C GLY A 38 10.34 -9.99 40.43
N PHE A 39 10.29 -9.39 39.24
CA PHE A 39 9.18 -8.55 38.83
C PHE A 39 8.07 -9.43 38.22
N SER A 40 6.86 -9.17 38.72
CA SER A 40 5.63 -9.84 38.39
C SER A 40 5.29 -9.72 36.90
N SER A 41 4.91 -10.85 36.30
CA SER A 41 4.25 -10.92 35.00
C SER A 41 3.03 -9.98 35.00
N SER A 42 3.10 -8.94 34.19
CA SER A 42 2.00 -8.02 33.92
C SER A 42 1.72 -8.08 32.43
N LYS A 43 0.86 -9.02 32.03
CA LYS A 43 0.29 -9.08 30.69
C LYS A 43 -0.59 -7.83 30.48
N ALA A 44 -0.42 -7.19 29.32
CA ALA A 44 -1.24 -6.12 28.71
C ALA A 44 -0.84 -4.63 28.84
N VAL A 45 0.33 -4.27 29.39
CA VAL A 45 0.86 -2.87 29.32
C VAL A 45 2.28 -2.77 28.73
N GLY A 46 2.95 -3.89 28.43
CA GLY A 46 4.36 -3.91 27.98
C GLY A 46 4.63 -3.54 26.51
N SER A 47 3.63 -3.57 25.62
CA SER A 47 3.90 -3.44 24.17
C SER A 47 4.24 -2.03 23.68
N PHE A 48 3.74 -0.98 24.35
CA PHE A 48 3.95 0.42 23.92
C PHE A 48 5.30 0.97 24.37
N GLY A 49 5.81 0.51 25.53
CA GLY A 49 7.13 0.91 26.03
C GLY A 49 8.26 0.40 25.13
N ASP A 50 8.11 -0.84 24.64
CA ASP A 50 9.11 -1.48 23.80
C ASP A 50 9.15 -0.87 22.38
N ALA A 51 7.99 -0.56 21.78
CA ALA A 51 7.91 0.08 20.47
C ALA A 51 8.50 1.51 20.46
N ASN A 52 8.17 2.33 21.46
CA ASN A 52 8.73 3.68 21.58
C ASN A 52 10.25 3.65 21.80
N CYS A 53 10.75 2.66 22.55
CA CYS A 53 12.18 2.45 22.73
C CYS A 53 12.86 2.08 21.39
N MET A 54 12.26 1.17 20.61
CA MET A 54 12.77 0.79 19.28
C MET A 54 12.79 1.98 18.31
N GLU A 55 11.73 2.78 18.24
CA GLU A 55 11.68 4.00 17.42
C GLU A 55 12.82 4.97 17.81
N GLN A 56 13.00 5.23 19.10
CA GLN A 56 14.07 6.10 19.58
C GLN A 56 15.47 5.57 19.22
N LEU A 57 15.70 4.27 19.40
CA LEU A 57 16.96 3.64 19.00
C LEU A 57 17.21 3.75 17.49
N LEU A 58 16.18 3.58 16.66
CA LEU A 58 16.28 3.79 15.21
C LEU A 58 16.62 5.24 14.86
N VAL A 59 16.01 6.23 15.53
CA VAL A 59 16.33 7.65 15.35
C VAL A 59 17.78 7.95 15.76
N HIS A 60 18.23 7.44 16.90
CA HIS A 60 19.62 7.59 17.33
C HIS A 60 20.59 6.94 16.34
N CYS A 61 20.24 5.76 15.80
CA CYS A 61 21.00 5.09 14.77
C CYS A 61 21.11 5.95 13.50
N ALA A 62 20.00 6.52 13.03
CA ALA A 62 19.99 7.38 11.84
C ALA A 62 20.90 8.61 12.02
N ASN A 63 20.83 9.28 13.18
CA ASN A 63 21.68 10.43 13.48
C ASN A 63 23.18 10.06 13.57
N ALA A 64 23.50 8.92 14.16
CA ALA A 64 24.88 8.42 14.25
C ALA A 64 25.45 8.09 12.86
N ILE A 65 24.63 7.48 11.99
CA ILE A 65 24.98 7.19 10.60
C ILE A 65 25.23 8.48 9.81
N ASP A 66 24.33 9.45 9.87
CA ASP A 66 24.45 10.72 9.14
C ASP A 66 25.64 11.56 9.65
N SER A 67 26.00 11.43 10.93
CA SER A 67 27.19 12.09 11.51
C SER A 67 28.49 11.31 11.29
N ASN A 68 28.45 10.15 10.62
CA ASN A 68 29.57 9.22 10.45
C ASN A 68 30.25 8.82 11.78
N ASP A 69 29.48 8.76 12.88
CA ASP A 69 29.96 8.25 14.17
C ASP A 69 29.88 6.71 14.15
N ALA A 70 30.92 6.09 13.60
CA ALA A 70 30.99 4.64 13.45
C ALA A 70 30.91 3.89 14.80
N THR A 71 31.43 4.47 15.89
CA THR A 71 31.43 3.82 17.20
C THR A 71 30.02 3.77 17.78
N LEU A 72 29.34 4.92 17.80
CA LEU A 72 27.97 4.99 18.27
C LEU A 72 27.03 4.18 17.38
N ALA A 73 27.19 4.28 16.05
CA ALA A 73 26.41 3.48 15.11
C ALA A 73 26.60 1.98 15.37
N GLN A 74 27.84 1.49 15.53
CA GLN A 74 28.10 0.08 15.83
C GLN A 74 27.46 -0.37 17.14
N GLN A 75 27.51 0.45 18.19
CA GLN A 75 26.88 0.14 19.49
C GLN A 75 25.35 0.03 19.36
N ILE A 76 24.72 1.00 18.69
CA ILE A 76 23.26 1.00 18.50
C ILE A 76 22.82 -0.17 17.60
N LEU A 77 23.55 -0.43 16.51
CA LEU A 77 23.31 -1.59 15.64
C LEU A 77 23.40 -2.90 16.42
N TRP A 78 24.38 -3.04 17.32
CA TRP A 78 24.50 -4.21 18.18
C TRP A 78 23.25 -4.37 19.07
N VAL A 79 22.79 -3.30 19.70
CA VAL A 79 21.56 -3.33 20.52
C VAL A 79 20.35 -3.72 19.67
N LEU A 80 20.13 -3.04 18.54
CA LEU A 80 18.99 -3.27 17.65
C LEU A 80 18.95 -4.71 17.13
N ASN A 81 20.09 -5.29 16.73
CA ASN A 81 20.16 -6.68 16.28
C ASN A 81 19.81 -7.71 17.38
N ASN A 82 19.99 -7.35 18.65
CA ASN A 82 19.64 -8.24 19.77
C ASN A 82 18.17 -8.11 20.20
N ILE A 83 17.57 -6.93 20.06
CA ILE A 83 16.19 -6.68 20.51
C ILE A 83 15.13 -6.83 19.41
N ALA A 84 15.52 -6.78 18.14
CA ALA A 84 14.63 -6.83 16.97
C ALA A 84 14.98 -7.98 16.01
N PRO A 85 14.82 -9.26 16.45
CA PRO A 85 15.05 -10.40 15.58
C PRO A 85 14.05 -10.44 14.41
N PRO A 86 14.47 -10.89 13.21
CA PRO A 86 13.64 -10.88 12.00
C PRO A 86 12.42 -11.82 12.03
N ASP A 87 12.39 -12.76 12.97
CA ASP A 87 11.29 -13.71 13.23
C ASP A 87 10.54 -13.41 14.53
N GLY A 88 10.80 -12.24 15.13
CA GLY A 88 10.20 -11.74 16.37
C GLY A 88 8.71 -11.41 16.28
N ASP A 89 8.20 -10.61 17.21
CA ASP A 89 6.86 -9.99 17.12
C ASP A 89 6.78 -8.88 16.06
N SER A 90 5.57 -8.34 15.85
CA SER A 90 5.30 -7.32 14.82
C SER A 90 6.24 -6.11 14.91
N ASN A 91 6.45 -5.57 16.11
CA ASN A 91 7.32 -4.41 16.34
C ASN A 91 8.79 -4.74 16.11
N GLN A 92 9.22 -5.95 16.51
CA GLN A 92 10.58 -6.42 16.26
C GLN A 92 10.86 -6.59 14.75
N ARG A 93 9.92 -7.18 14.01
CA ARG A 93 10.07 -7.36 12.54
C ARG A 93 10.02 -6.02 11.80
N LEU A 94 9.14 -5.10 12.23
CA LEU A 94 9.10 -3.71 11.74
C LEU A 94 10.46 -3.04 11.95
N THR A 95 10.97 -3.08 13.18
CA THR A 95 12.27 -2.48 13.56
C THR A 95 13.41 -3.07 12.74
N CYS A 96 13.39 -4.39 12.49
CA CYS A 96 14.34 -5.05 11.61
C CYS A 96 14.28 -4.49 10.16
N GLY A 97 13.08 -4.24 9.64
CA GLY A 97 12.88 -3.60 8.34
C GLY A 97 13.50 -2.20 8.26
N PHE A 98 13.27 -1.35 9.27
CA PHE A 98 13.88 -0.01 9.35
C PHE A 98 15.40 -0.06 9.49
N LEU A 99 15.92 -0.98 10.30
CA LEU A 99 17.35 -1.18 10.46
C LEU A 99 18.03 -1.50 9.12
N ARG A 100 17.44 -2.41 8.34
CA ARG A 100 17.93 -2.74 7.00
C ARG A 100 17.91 -1.53 6.07
N ALA A 101 16.83 -0.74 6.10
CA ALA A 101 16.72 0.47 5.29
C ALA A 101 17.75 1.53 5.68
N LEU A 102 18.09 1.70 6.96
CA LEU A 102 19.16 2.59 7.41
C LEU A 102 20.55 2.12 6.94
N ILE A 103 20.80 0.82 6.94
CA ILE A 103 22.04 0.24 6.39
C ILE A 103 22.11 0.47 4.88
N ALA A 104 21.02 0.22 4.16
CA ALA A 104 20.92 0.48 2.71
C ALA A 104 21.14 1.98 2.39
N ARG A 105 20.58 2.88 3.21
CA ARG A 105 20.81 4.32 3.11
C ARG A 105 22.29 4.64 3.22
N ALA A 106 22.95 4.17 4.27
CA ALA A 106 24.37 4.43 4.52
C ALA A 106 25.26 3.93 3.37
N ALA A 107 24.87 2.83 2.72
CA ALA A 107 25.55 2.32 1.54
C ALA A 107 25.35 3.23 0.31
N LYS A 108 24.12 3.70 0.06
CA LYS A 108 23.79 4.58 -1.07
C LYS A 108 24.39 5.97 -0.95
N THR A 109 24.38 6.56 0.25
CA THR A 109 24.90 7.92 0.49
C THR A 109 26.39 7.96 0.82
N GLY A 110 26.97 6.82 1.20
CA GLY A 110 28.35 6.76 1.71
C GLY A 110 28.53 7.44 3.08
N SER A 111 27.45 7.72 3.81
CA SER A 111 27.49 8.48 5.07
C SER A 111 28.22 7.73 6.21
N CYS A 112 28.28 6.41 6.18
CA CYS A 112 29.01 5.60 7.16
C CYS A 112 29.86 4.53 6.49
N LYS A 113 31.18 4.73 6.44
CA LYS A 113 32.13 3.84 5.72
C LYS A 113 32.08 2.38 6.19
N MET A 114 31.90 2.17 7.50
CA MET A 114 31.74 0.84 8.08
C MET A 114 30.53 0.12 7.48
N LEU A 115 29.37 0.79 7.46
CA LEU A 115 28.14 0.23 6.92
C LEU A 115 28.17 0.07 5.41
N THR A 116 28.79 1.01 4.68
CA THR A 116 28.99 0.87 3.23
C THR A 116 29.79 -0.40 2.92
N ALA A 117 30.89 -0.66 3.64
CA ALA A 117 31.67 -1.88 3.47
C ALA A 117 30.87 -3.15 3.83
N MET A 118 30.08 -3.12 4.91
CA MET A 118 29.20 -4.23 5.29
C MET A 118 28.13 -4.51 4.24
N ALA A 119 27.53 -3.48 3.67
CA ALA A 119 26.51 -3.62 2.64
C ALA A 119 27.09 -4.16 1.32
N SER A 120 28.28 -3.71 0.91
CA SER A 120 28.98 -4.25 -0.26
C SER A 120 29.38 -5.72 -0.10
N ALA A 121 29.65 -6.16 1.13
CA ALA A 121 29.94 -7.56 1.42
C ALA A 121 28.68 -8.45 1.49
N ASN A 122 27.51 -7.87 1.78
CA ASN A 122 26.22 -8.57 1.88
C ASN A 122 25.32 -8.24 0.69
N THR A 123 25.46 -8.97 -0.41
CA THR A 123 24.59 -8.85 -1.60
C THR A 123 23.13 -9.23 -1.34
N ASN A 124 22.81 -9.85 -0.20
CA ASN A 124 21.47 -10.34 0.19
C ASN A 124 20.63 -9.33 1.01
N LEU A 125 21.02 -8.05 1.07
CA LEU A 125 20.25 -7.02 1.79
C LEU A 125 18.95 -6.63 1.08
N ALA A 126 18.83 -6.85 -0.24
CA ALA A 126 17.58 -6.68 -0.95
C ALA A 126 16.66 -7.89 -0.68
N ARG A 127 15.46 -7.65 -0.13
CA ARG A 127 14.39 -8.66 -0.22
C ARG A 127 13.83 -8.59 -1.62
N ASN A 128 13.93 -9.68 -2.36
CA ASN A 128 13.23 -9.79 -3.64
C ASN A 128 11.74 -9.80 -3.36
N THR A 129 11.02 -8.86 -3.97
CA THR A 129 9.56 -8.83 -3.99
C THR A 129 9.05 -9.99 -4.82
N HIS A 130 7.92 -10.56 -4.40
CA HIS A 130 7.33 -11.71 -5.11
C HIS A 130 6.63 -11.22 -6.37
N LYS A 131 6.85 -11.92 -7.49
CA LYS A 131 6.05 -11.72 -8.70
C LYS A 131 4.87 -12.68 -8.65
N PHE A 132 3.69 -12.12 -8.44
CA PHE A 132 2.46 -12.87 -8.28
C PHE A 132 1.94 -13.33 -9.65
N SER A 133 1.48 -14.57 -9.75
CA SER A 133 0.51 -14.92 -10.79
C SER A 133 -0.83 -14.21 -10.52
N LEU A 134 -1.72 -14.15 -11.52
CA LEU A 134 -3.03 -13.48 -11.38
C LEU A 134 -3.84 -14.02 -10.19
N ILE A 135 -3.84 -15.33 -9.98
CA ILE A 135 -4.58 -15.99 -8.89
C ILE A 135 -3.93 -15.70 -7.53
N GLU A 136 -2.60 -15.73 -7.46
CA GLU A 136 -1.89 -15.38 -6.22
C GLU A 136 -2.08 -13.91 -5.86
N LEU A 137 -2.12 -13.00 -6.84
CA LEU A 137 -2.37 -11.60 -6.60
C LEU A 137 -3.81 -11.38 -6.08
N ALA A 138 -4.81 -12.02 -6.69
CA ALA A 138 -6.18 -11.96 -6.16
C ALA A 138 -6.25 -12.44 -4.70
N ASN A 139 -5.63 -13.58 -4.40
CA ASN A 139 -5.55 -14.08 -3.02
C ASN A 139 -4.79 -13.12 -2.09
N PHE A 140 -3.74 -12.44 -2.58
CA PHE A 140 -2.96 -11.47 -1.82
C PHE A 140 -3.79 -10.23 -1.46
N ILE A 141 -4.53 -9.69 -2.43
CA ILE A 141 -5.47 -8.59 -2.25
C ILE A 141 -6.56 -8.97 -1.23
N ASP A 142 -7.04 -10.21 -1.26
CA ASP A 142 -8.09 -10.71 -0.35
C ASP A 142 -7.58 -11.05 1.06
N LEU A 143 -6.27 -10.98 1.33
CA LEU A 143 -5.74 -11.27 2.67
C LEU A 143 -6.23 -10.29 3.73
N THR A 144 -6.44 -9.03 3.34
CA THR A 144 -6.88 -7.95 4.24
C THR A 144 -7.83 -7.03 3.48
N PRO A 145 -8.76 -6.32 4.15
CA PRO A 145 -9.67 -5.40 3.50
C PRO A 145 -8.99 -4.14 2.96
N TRP A 146 -7.66 -4.02 3.05
CA TRP A 146 -6.89 -2.81 2.71
C TRP A 146 -7.22 -2.28 1.31
N HIS A 147 -7.20 -3.15 0.31
CA HIS A 147 -7.51 -2.80 -1.07
C HIS A 147 -9.01 -2.95 -1.37
N ARG A 148 -9.66 -4.00 -0.84
CA ARG A 148 -11.10 -4.23 -1.05
C ARG A 148 -11.97 -3.08 -0.53
N PHE A 149 -11.58 -2.42 0.56
CA PHE A 149 -12.21 -1.20 1.04
C PHE A 149 -12.28 -0.12 -0.06
N GLY A 150 -11.14 0.16 -0.69
CA GLY A 150 -11.04 1.12 -1.78
C GLY A 150 -11.89 0.71 -2.97
N PHE A 151 -11.81 -0.56 -3.36
CA PHE A 151 -12.58 -1.10 -4.49
C PHE A 151 -14.08 -0.99 -4.29
N THR A 152 -14.59 -1.40 -3.12
CA THR A 152 -16.02 -1.36 -2.82
C THR A 152 -16.53 0.08 -2.78
N ALA A 153 -15.82 0.99 -2.09
CA ALA A 153 -16.20 2.40 -2.04
C ALA A 153 -16.19 3.04 -3.43
N ALA A 154 -15.12 2.81 -4.21
CA ALA A 154 -14.97 3.32 -5.56
C ALA A 154 -16.06 2.79 -6.49
N ASN A 155 -16.32 1.49 -6.50
CA ASN A 155 -17.33 0.88 -7.35
C ASN A 155 -18.72 1.43 -7.05
N ALA A 156 -19.09 1.58 -5.78
CA ALA A 156 -20.39 2.14 -5.41
C ALA A 156 -20.56 3.58 -5.92
N ALA A 157 -19.56 4.43 -5.74
CA ALA A 157 -19.59 5.81 -6.24
C ALA A 157 -19.57 5.88 -7.79
N ILE A 158 -18.83 5.00 -8.45
CA ILE A 158 -18.81 4.90 -9.91
C ILE A 158 -20.19 4.48 -10.43
N LEU A 159 -20.82 3.46 -9.85
CA LEU A 159 -22.13 2.96 -10.26
C LEU A 159 -23.21 4.05 -10.21
N GLU A 160 -23.21 4.84 -9.14
CA GLU A 160 -24.12 5.99 -8.98
C GLU A 160 -23.84 7.07 -10.03
N ALA A 161 -22.59 7.45 -10.23
CA ALA A 161 -22.21 8.54 -11.14
C ALA A 161 -22.43 8.22 -12.62
N VAL A 162 -22.40 6.94 -13.01
CA VAL A 162 -22.54 6.49 -14.40
C VAL A 162 -23.94 5.97 -14.74
N GLU A 163 -24.90 6.16 -13.85
CA GLU A 163 -26.31 5.84 -14.10
C GLU A 163 -26.81 6.62 -15.34
N GLY A 164 -27.63 5.95 -16.16
CA GLY A 164 -28.14 6.52 -17.42
C GLY A 164 -27.15 6.59 -18.60
N PHE A 165 -25.84 6.46 -18.37
CA PHE A 165 -24.86 6.44 -19.47
C PHE A 165 -24.81 5.09 -20.18
N SER A 166 -24.73 5.12 -21.52
CA SER A 166 -24.62 3.93 -22.38
C SER A 166 -23.17 3.53 -22.66
N VAL A 167 -22.23 4.46 -22.45
CA VAL A 167 -20.78 4.24 -22.57
C VAL A 167 -20.10 4.80 -21.32
N VAL A 168 -19.24 3.99 -20.71
CA VAL A 168 -18.46 4.35 -19.52
C VAL A 168 -16.98 4.16 -19.82
N HIS A 169 -16.22 5.25 -19.82
CA HIS A 169 -14.77 5.24 -20.00
C HIS A 169 -14.07 5.40 -18.67
N ILE A 170 -13.42 4.33 -18.23
CA ILE A 170 -12.68 4.27 -16.98
C ILE A 170 -11.19 4.42 -17.28
N ILE A 171 -10.58 5.42 -16.68
CA ILE A 171 -9.13 5.57 -16.60
C ILE A 171 -8.70 5.01 -15.25
N ASP A 172 -8.10 3.82 -15.25
CA ASP A 172 -7.64 3.14 -14.03
C ASP A 172 -6.15 3.42 -13.78
N LEU A 173 -5.90 4.18 -12.71
CA LEU A 173 -4.59 4.49 -12.16
C LEU A 173 -4.44 3.71 -10.86
N SER A 174 -4.10 2.42 -10.96
CA SER A 174 -4.02 1.51 -9.83
C SER A 174 -2.69 0.75 -9.76
N SER A 175 -2.20 0.53 -8.54
CA SER A 175 -1.03 -0.35 -8.26
C SER A 175 -1.40 -1.83 -8.16
N THR A 176 -2.69 -2.16 -8.23
CA THR A 176 -3.23 -3.51 -7.99
C THR A 176 -3.64 -4.22 -9.28
N HIS A 177 -3.08 -3.82 -10.42
CA HIS A 177 -3.27 -4.50 -11.73
C HIS A 177 -4.73 -4.85 -12.06
N CYS A 178 -5.62 -3.85 -11.99
CA CYS A 178 -7.04 -3.96 -12.33
C CYS A 178 -7.85 -4.98 -11.50
N MET A 179 -7.36 -5.41 -10.33
CA MET A 179 -8.10 -6.35 -9.44
C MET A 179 -9.46 -5.82 -8.97
N GLN A 180 -9.68 -4.50 -9.03
CA GLN A 180 -11.00 -3.88 -8.80
C GLN A 180 -12.01 -4.22 -9.91
N ILE A 181 -11.56 -4.25 -11.16
CA ILE A 181 -12.42 -4.22 -12.36
C ILE A 181 -13.39 -5.40 -12.46
N PRO A 182 -13.03 -6.66 -12.13
CA PRO A 182 -13.98 -7.77 -12.16
C PRO A 182 -15.22 -7.52 -11.29
N THR A 183 -15.04 -6.99 -10.09
CA THR A 183 -16.17 -6.68 -9.19
C THR A 183 -17.03 -5.54 -9.73
N LEU A 184 -16.44 -4.55 -10.39
CA LEU A 184 -17.19 -3.48 -11.05
C LEU A 184 -18.01 -3.99 -12.23
N ILE A 185 -17.43 -4.87 -13.05
CA ILE A 185 -18.14 -5.52 -14.17
C ILE A 185 -19.35 -6.29 -13.65
N ASP A 186 -19.18 -7.07 -12.58
CA ASP A 186 -20.27 -7.83 -11.97
C ASP A 186 -21.40 -6.93 -11.47
N SER A 187 -21.09 -5.81 -10.82
CA SER A 187 -22.10 -4.86 -10.36
C SER A 187 -22.79 -4.13 -11.52
N ILE A 188 -22.03 -3.69 -12.53
CA ILE A 188 -22.56 -2.99 -13.70
C ILE A 188 -23.47 -3.89 -14.56
N ALA A 189 -23.16 -5.20 -14.65
CA ALA A 189 -23.94 -6.16 -15.42
C ALA A 189 -25.41 -6.26 -14.98
N ASN A 190 -25.69 -5.93 -13.71
CA ASN A 190 -27.02 -6.06 -13.10
C ASN A 190 -27.84 -4.76 -13.14
N ARG A 191 -27.41 -3.72 -13.89
CA ARG A 191 -28.15 -2.46 -14.02
C ARG A 191 -29.55 -2.69 -14.61
N PRO A 192 -30.59 -1.99 -14.11
CA PRO A 192 -31.96 -2.12 -14.63
C PRO A 192 -32.11 -1.84 -16.12
N ASP A 193 -31.39 -0.84 -16.64
CA ASP A 193 -31.43 -0.43 -18.05
C ASP A 193 -30.52 -1.28 -18.96
N GLY A 194 -29.87 -2.31 -18.41
CA GLY A 194 -28.86 -3.11 -19.06
C GLY A 194 -27.44 -2.54 -18.91
N PRO A 195 -26.40 -3.35 -19.23
CA PRO A 195 -25.02 -2.94 -19.08
C PRO A 195 -24.58 -1.95 -20.18
N PRO A 196 -23.79 -0.91 -19.85
CA PRO A 196 -23.12 -0.05 -20.81
C PRO A 196 -21.96 -0.75 -21.51
N LEU A 197 -21.45 -0.12 -22.56
CA LEU A 197 -20.11 -0.42 -23.08
C LEU A 197 -19.06 0.15 -22.12
N ILE A 198 -18.16 -0.69 -21.62
CA ILE A 198 -17.03 -0.26 -20.79
C ILE A 198 -15.80 -0.05 -21.69
N LYS A 199 -15.23 1.15 -21.69
CA LYS A 199 -13.87 1.40 -22.20
C LYS A 199 -12.95 1.46 -21.00
N LEU A 200 -11.96 0.58 -20.90
CA LEU A 200 -10.97 0.61 -19.83
C LEU A 200 -9.61 1.02 -20.39
N THR A 201 -9.10 2.16 -19.93
CA THR A 201 -7.74 2.60 -20.17
C THR A 201 -6.91 2.44 -18.90
N VAL A 202 -5.77 1.79 -19.02
CA VAL A 202 -4.81 1.61 -17.91
C VAL A 202 -3.46 2.20 -18.30
N VAL A 203 -2.67 2.59 -17.31
CA VAL A 203 -1.28 2.97 -17.54
C VAL A 203 -0.39 1.73 -17.46
N GLY A 204 0.41 1.49 -18.51
CA GLY A 204 1.38 0.40 -18.50
C GLY A 204 2.49 0.67 -17.49
N ALA A 205 2.76 -0.29 -16.59
CA ALA A 205 3.75 -0.12 -15.53
C ALA A 205 5.15 0.15 -16.10
N THR A 206 5.73 1.30 -15.77
CA THR A 206 7.11 1.67 -16.11
C THR A 206 8.10 1.43 -14.97
N GLU A 207 7.60 1.17 -13.76
CA GLU A 207 8.41 1.05 -12.53
C GLU A 207 8.06 -0.24 -11.77
N ASP A 208 9.08 -0.87 -11.17
CA ASP A 208 8.93 -2.07 -10.33
C ASP A 208 8.36 -1.72 -8.94
N VAL A 209 7.09 -1.29 -8.92
CA VAL A 209 6.32 -1.00 -7.70
C VAL A 209 5.52 -2.24 -7.29
N PRO A 210 5.68 -2.75 -6.06
CA PRO A 210 4.88 -3.88 -5.56
C PRO A 210 3.40 -3.51 -5.33
N PRO A 211 2.48 -4.49 -5.38
CA PRO A 211 2.71 -5.91 -5.68
C PRO A 211 3.01 -6.12 -7.17
N MET A 212 3.97 -6.98 -7.51
CA MET A 212 4.36 -7.21 -8.91
C MET A 212 3.52 -8.32 -9.55
N LEU A 213 3.07 -8.14 -10.80
CA LEU A 213 2.34 -9.17 -11.55
C LEU A 213 3.21 -9.84 -12.62
N ASP A 214 3.22 -11.16 -12.65
CA ASP A 214 3.84 -11.99 -13.69
C ASP A 214 2.85 -12.25 -14.83
N LEU A 215 2.34 -11.18 -15.43
CA LEU A 215 1.40 -11.20 -16.55
C LEU A 215 1.50 -9.90 -17.34
N SER A 216 1.54 -9.98 -18.67
CA SER A 216 1.50 -8.78 -19.50
C SER A 216 0.12 -8.11 -19.44
N TYR A 217 0.09 -6.79 -19.67
CA TYR A 217 -1.17 -6.05 -19.69
C TYR A 217 -2.04 -6.43 -20.91
N GLU A 218 -1.47 -6.90 -22.01
CA GLU A 218 -2.21 -7.44 -23.16
C GLU A 218 -2.96 -8.73 -22.79
N GLU A 219 -2.30 -9.63 -22.05
CA GLU A 219 -2.92 -10.87 -21.57
C GLU A 219 -3.96 -10.59 -20.48
N LEU A 220 -3.67 -9.65 -19.57
CA LEU A 220 -4.62 -9.18 -18.56
C LEU A 220 -5.89 -8.61 -19.22
N GLY A 221 -5.72 -7.71 -20.19
CA GLY A 221 -6.82 -7.12 -20.94
C GLY A 221 -7.68 -8.16 -21.64
N THR A 222 -7.05 -9.17 -22.27
CA THR A 222 -7.76 -10.29 -22.90
C THR A 222 -8.61 -11.06 -21.89
N LYS A 223 -8.07 -11.34 -20.70
CA LYS A 223 -8.81 -12.03 -19.63
C LYS A 223 -9.99 -11.19 -19.13
N LEU A 224 -9.81 -9.88 -18.92
CA LEU A 224 -10.88 -8.98 -18.50
C LEU A 224 -12.00 -8.88 -19.54
N MET A 225 -11.66 -8.70 -20.82
CA MET A 225 -12.65 -8.66 -21.90
C MET A 225 -13.44 -9.98 -22.03
N ASN A 226 -12.78 -11.13 -21.81
CA ASN A 226 -13.46 -12.42 -21.79
C ASN A 226 -14.41 -12.55 -20.58
N PHE A 227 -13.99 -12.06 -19.41
CA PHE A 227 -14.85 -12.01 -18.22
C PHE A 227 -16.06 -11.10 -18.43
N ALA A 228 -15.86 -9.88 -18.95
CA ALA A 228 -16.95 -8.97 -19.29
C ALA A 228 -17.96 -9.59 -20.25
N ARG A 229 -17.47 -10.26 -21.31
CA ARG A 229 -18.33 -11.01 -22.24
C ARG A 229 -19.15 -12.09 -21.54
N SER A 230 -18.56 -12.80 -20.57
CA SER A 230 -19.28 -13.82 -19.78
C SER A 230 -20.41 -13.25 -18.91
N ARG A 231 -20.36 -11.94 -18.63
CA ARG A 231 -21.40 -11.18 -17.92
C ARG A 231 -22.31 -10.38 -18.86
N ASN A 232 -22.23 -10.62 -20.17
CA ASN A 232 -22.94 -9.86 -21.22
C ASN A 232 -22.63 -8.36 -21.22
N VAL A 233 -21.43 -7.97 -20.77
CA VAL A 233 -20.95 -6.59 -20.80
C VAL A 233 -19.99 -6.42 -21.98
N GLY A 234 -20.24 -5.41 -22.83
CA GLY A 234 -19.31 -5.01 -23.87
C GLY A 234 -18.10 -4.32 -23.24
N MET A 235 -16.88 -4.68 -23.66
CA MET A 235 -15.66 -4.10 -23.09
C MET A 235 -14.58 -3.88 -24.15
N GLU A 236 -13.96 -2.70 -24.12
CA GLU A 236 -12.72 -2.34 -24.80
C GLU A 236 -11.60 -2.14 -23.77
N PHE A 237 -10.39 -2.56 -24.11
CA PHE A 237 -9.22 -2.44 -23.23
C PHE A 237 -8.06 -1.76 -23.95
N ARG A 238 -7.46 -0.77 -23.31
CA ARG A 238 -6.33 0.00 -23.84
C ARG A 238 -5.26 0.21 -22.79
N VAL A 239 -4.00 0.00 -23.18
CA VAL A 239 -2.83 0.34 -22.37
C VAL A 239 -2.20 1.61 -22.94
N ILE A 240 -1.91 2.58 -22.07
CA ILE A 240 -1.14 3.77 -22.43
C ILE A 240 0.20 3.74 -21.68
N PRO A 241 1.34 3.71 -22.39
CA PRO A 241 2.64 3.88 -21.77
C PRO A 241 2.75 5.30 -21.18
N SER A 242 2.85 5.42 -19.85
CA SER A 242 3.00 6.69 -19.14
C SER A 242 3.64 6.42 -17.78
N SER A 243 4.30 7.42 -17.20
CA SER A 243 4.95 7.28 -15.89
C SER A 243 4.34 8.22 -14.85
N SER A 244 4.36 7.84 -13.58
CA SER A 244 4.03 8.75 -12.47
C SER A 244 5.11 9.84 -12.31
N SER A 245 6.36 9.55 -12.68
CA SER A 245 7.50 10.44 -12.52
C SER A 245 7.40 11.75 -13.32
N ASP A 246 6.62 11.77 -14.40
CA ASP A 246 6.30 12.97 -15.20
C ASP A 246 4.85 13.47 -15.01
N GLY A 247 4.13 12.93 -14.02
CA GLY A 247 2.74 13.28 -13.76
C GLY A 247 1.78 12.75 -14.82
N PHE A 248 2.08 11.58 -15.39
CA PHE A 248 1.29 10.92 -16.42
C PHE A 248 1.07 11.77 -17.67
N ALA A 249 2.12 12.45 -18.14
CA ALA A 249 2.02 13.43 -19.22
C ALA A 249 1.46 12.81 -20.52
N SER A 250 1.94 11.62 -20.91
CA SER A 250 1.47 10.95 -22.13
C SER A 250 0.02 10.49 -22.04
N LEU A 251 -0.42 10.02 -20.87
CA LEU A 251 -1.84 9.71 -20.61
C LEU A 251 -2.70 10.95 -20.85
N ILE A 252 -2.37 12.07 -20.22
CA ILE A 252 -3.13 13.33 -20.34
C ILE A 252 -3.20 13.79 -21.80
N GLU A 253 -2.08 13.74 -22.53
CA GLU A 253 -2.04 14.11 -23.94
C GLU A 253 -2.97 13.22 -24.79
N GLN A 254 -2.91 11.90 -24.61
CA GLN A 254 -3.75 10.98 -25.36
C GLN A 254 -5.24 11.12 -25.04
N LEU A 255 -5.61 11.41 -23.80
CA LEU A 255 -7.00 11.67 -23.41
C LEU A 255 -7.53 12.96 -24.03
N ARG A 256 -6.72 14.03 -24.06
CA ARG A 256 -7.10 15.29 -24.73
C ARG A 256 -7.34 15.08 -26.22
N VAL A 257 -6.47 14.33 -26.90
CA VAL A 257 -6.65 14.01 -28.32
C VAL A 257 -7.93 13.19 -28.54
N GLN A 258 -8.20 12.20 -27.69
CA GLN A 258 -9.43 11.40 -27.78
C GLN A 258 -10.68 12.25 -27.58
N GLN A 259 -10.68 13.16 -26.60
CA GLN A 259 -11.79 14.06 -26.35
C GLN A 259 -12.06 15.00 -27.54
N ILE A 260 -11.02 15.45 -28.24
CA ILE A 260 -11.16 16.29 -29.44
C ILE A 260 -11.69 15.48 -30.63
N VAL A 261 -11.21 14.25 -30.84
CA VAL A 261 -11.52 13.45 -32.04
C VAL A 261 -12.82 12.66 -31.91
N PHE A 262 -13.10 12.16 -30.70
CA PHE A 262 -14.18 11.21 -30.42
C PHE A 262 -15.07 11.68 -29.27
N GLY A 263 -15.06 12.97 -28.92
CA GLY A 263 -15.92 13.58 -27.90
C GLY A 263 -17.39 13.38 -28.23
N GLY A 264 -17.90 12.18 -27.95
CA GLY A 264 -19.26 11.77 -28.16
C GLY A 264 -20.10 12.36 -27.05
N GLU A 265 -21.13 13.09 -27.42
CA GLU A 265 -22.21 13.42 -26.48
C GLU A 265 -22.71 12.10 -25.86
N GLY A 266 -22.63 11.97 -24.52
CA GLY A 266 -23.21 10.83 -23.79
C GLY A 266 -22.24 9.73 -23.30
N GLU A 267 -20.93 9.98 -23.27
CA GLU A 267 -19.94 9.11 -22.58
C GLU A 267 -19.64 9.62 -21.16
N ALA A 268 -19.69 8.73 -20.16
CA ALA A 268 -19.23 9.05 -18.81
C ALA A 268 -17.72 8.80 -18.68
N LEU A 269 -16.96 9.82 -18.26
CA LEU A 269 -15.53 9.71 -18.00
C LEU A 269 -15.28 9.54 -16.50
N VAL A 270 -14.75 8.38 -16.12
CA VAL A 270 -14.39 8.00 -14.75
C VAL A 270 -12.88 8.01 -14.61
N ILE A 271 -12.35 8.79 -13.66
CA ILE A 271 -10.93 8.70 -13.28
C ILE A 271 -10.83 7.96 -11.94
N ASN A 272 -10.33 6.73 -11.98
CA ASN A 272 -10.17 5.88 -10.79
C ASN A 272 -8.71 5.87 -10.33
N CYS A 273 -8.41 6.58 -9.25
CA CYS A 273 -7.08 6.64 -8.66
C CYS A 273 -7.03 5.79 -7.40
N HIS A 274 -6.33 4.66 -7.45
CA HIS A 274 -6.21 3.74 -6.32
C HIS A 274 -4.74 3.50 -5.97
N MET A 275 -4.29 4.10 -4.86
CA MET A 275 -2.93 3.91 -4.31
C MET A 275 -1.81 4.23 -5.32
N MET A 276 -2.00 5.29 -6.14
CA MET A 276 -1.09 5.63 -7.24
C MET A 276 -0.61 7.09 -7.23
N LEU A 277 -1.44 8.06 -6.81
CA LEU A 277 -1.10 9.48 -6.98
C LEU A 277 0.08 9.92 -6.12
N HIS A 278 0.34 9.25 -5.01
CA HIS A 278 1.50 9.52 -4.16
C HIS A 278 2.84 9.19 -4.82
N TYR A 279 2.87 8.45 -5.93
CA TYR A 279 4.12 8.23 -6.69
C TYR A 279 4.51 9.43 -7.55
N ILE A 280 3.57 10.33 -7.87
CA ILE A 280 3.88 11.56 -8.58
C ILE A 280 4.78 12.43 -7.68
N PRO A 281 5.97 12.88 -8.14
CA PRO A 281 6.86 13.74 -7.35
C PRO A 281 6.24 15.12 -7.11
N GLU A 282 6.83 15.89 -6.19
CA GLU A 282 6.40 17.28 -5.98
C GLU A 282 7.06 18.20 -7.02
N GLU A 283 8.34 18.00 -7.32
CA GLU A 283 9.11 18.85 -8.23
C GLU A 283 9.04 18.38 -9.70
N THR A 284 9.05 19.35 -10.63
CA THR A 284 9.22 19.07 -12.07
C THR A 284 10.66 18.61 -12.33
N LEU A 285 10.83 17.47 -13.00
CA LEU A 285 12.14 16.85 -13.29
C LEU A 285 13.17 17.81 -13.95
N GLY A 286 12.70 18.83 -14.67
CA GLY A 286 13.56 19.87 -15.28
C GLY A 286 14.28 20.78 -14.28
N VAL A 287 13.81 20.90 -13.03
CA VAL A 287 14.46 21.75 -12.00
C VAL A 287 15.70 21.07 -11.41
N ILE A 288 15.75 19.72 -11.43
CA ILE A 288 16.84 18.95 -10.83
C ILE A 288 18.14 19.05 -11.66
N GLN A 289 18.05 19.36 -12.95
CA GLN A 289 19.24 19.50 -13.81
C GLN A 289 19.97 20.83 -13.64
N GLU A 290 19.35 21.89 -13.11
CA GLU A 290 19.97 23.23 -13.03
C GLU A 290 20.54 23.59 -11.63
N THR A 291 20.21 22.83 -10.58
CA THR A 291 20.63 23.20 -9.21
C THR A 291 22.03 22.77 -8.79
N ASN A 292 22.85 22.23 -9.70
CA ASN A 292 24.25 21.91 -9.40
C ASN A 292 25.21 23.13 -9.38
N SER A 293 24.68 24.37 -9.44
CA SER A 293 25.54 25.56 -9.46
C SER A 293 24.91 26.83 -8.87
N ASN A 294 24.41 26.80 -7.62
CA ASN A 294 24.58 27.89 -6.63
C ASN A 294 23.75 27.66 -5.35
N PRO A 295 24.33 27.72 -4.14
CA PRO A 295 23.57 27.62 -2.88
C PRO A 295 22.85 28.92 -2.46
N TYR A 296 22.87 29.99 -3.26
CA TYR A 296 22.41 31.33 -2.85
C TYR A 296 21.22 31.90 -3.65
N PHE A 297 20.53 31.11 -4.48
CA PHE A 297 19.30 31.58 -5.13
C PHE A 297 18.05 31.18 -4.33
N PHE A 298 17.50 32.17 -3.62
CA PHE A 298 16.12 32.18 -3.16
C PHE A 298 15.22 32.44 -4.38
N ASP A 299 15.00 31.42 -5.23
CA ASP A 299 13.99 31.57 -6.27
C ASP A 299 12.61 31.54 -5.62
N SER A 300 11.92 32.68 -5.72
CA SER A 300 10.60 32.95 -5.16
C SER A 300 9.49 32.62 -6.17
N SER A 301 9.82 31.85 -7.22
CA SER A 301 8.82 31.25 -8.10
C SER A 301 8.20 30.05 -7.39
N PRO A 302 6.86 29.97 -7.24
CA PRO A 302 6.23 28.77 -6.69
C PRO A 302 6.53 27.63 -7.66
N THR A 303 7.41 26.71 -7.27
CA THR A 303 7.55 25.43 -7.98
C THR A 303 6.17 24.81 -8.03
N LEU A 304 5.56 24.76 -9.21
CA LEU A 304 4.24 24.17 -9.35
C LEU A 304 4.38 22.67 -9.06
N SER A 305 3.74 22.21 -7.98
CA SER A 305 3.66 20.79 -7.65
C SER A 305 3.16 19.99 -8.84
N LEU A 306 3.89 18.96 -9.26
CA LEU A 306 3.49 18.10 -10.39
C LEU A 306 2.17 17.38 -10.10
N ARG A 307 1.91 17.02 -8.84
CA ARG A 307 0.59 16.55 -8.37
C ARG A 307 -0.51 17.56 -8.67
N THR A 308 -0.28 18.83 -8.34
CA THR A 308 -1.26 19.90 -8.62
C THR A 308 -1.46 20.12 -10.12
N MET A 309 -0.40 20.04 -10.93
CA MET A 309 -0.51 20.15 -12.40
C MET A 309 -1.29 18.98 -13.01
N PHE A 310 -1.05 17.77 -12.50
CA PHE A 310 -1.80 16.58 -12.90
C PHE A 310 -3.29 16.72 -12.57
N LEU A 311 -3.64 17.11 -11.34
CA LEU A 311 -5.04 17.32 -10.96
C LEU A 311 -5.74 18.40 -11.80
N LYS A 312 -5.05 19.52 -12.09
CA LYS A 312 -5.58 20.54 -13.02
C LYS A 312 -5.78 20.01 -14.43
N SER A 313 -4.90 19.12 -14.88
CA SER A 313 -5.03 18.46 -16.18
C SER A 313 -6.22 17.50 -16.21
N LEU A 314 -6.44 16.72 -15.15
CA LEU A 314 -7.65 15.92 -14.99
C LEU A 314 -8.91 16.79 -15.00
N ARG A 315 -8.91 17.92 -14.29
CA ARG A 315 -10.05 18.87 -14.28
C ARG A 315 -10.38 19.37 -15.68
N SER A 316 -9.36 19.59 -16.53
CA SER A 316 -9.54 20.05 -17.92
C SER A 316 -10.20 19.03 -18.84
N LEU A 317 -10.22 17.74 -18.46
CA LEU A 317 -10.91 16.68 -19.19
C LEU A 317 -12.42 16.64 -18.87
N ASP A 318 -12.86 17.40 -17.87
CA ASP A 318 -14.24 17.46 -17.38
C ASP A 318 -14.84 16.07 -17.04
N PRO A 319 -14.20 15.29 -16.14
CA PRO A 319 -14.64 13.94 -15.83
C PRO A 319 -15.99 13.94 -15.12
N THR A 320 -16.79 12.90 -15.36
CA THR A 320 -18.05 12.66 -14.65
C THR A 320 -17.80 12.44 -13.16
N ILE A 321 -16.74 11.70 -12.82
CA ILE A 321 -16.32 11.47 -11.43
C ILE A 321 -14.82 11.18 -11.37
N VAL A 322 -14.18 11.65 -10.30
CA VAL A 322 -12.83 11.26 -9.90
C VAL A 322 -12.90 10.57 -8.55
N ILE A 323 -12.44 9.33 -8.48
CA ILE A 323 -12.27 8.59 -7.25
C ILE A 323 -10.81 8.68 -6.83
N LEU A 324 -10.57 8.99 -5.55
CA LEU A 324 -9.25 8.94 -4.95
C LEU A 324 -9.28 8.07 -3.70
N VAL A 325 -8.58 6.94 -3.78
CA VAL A 325 -8.27 6.06 -2.66
C VAL A 325 -6.77 6.09 -2.43
N ASP A 326 -6.36 6.42 -1.21
CA ASP A 326 -4.95 6.39 -0.82
C ASP A 326 -4.80 6.04 0.67
N GLU A 327 -3.56 5.85 1.11
CA GLU A 327 -3.20 5.63 2.50
C GLU A 327 -3.07 6.94 3.28
N ASP A 328 -3.47 6.93 4.56
CA ASP A 328 -3.52 8.12 5.41
C ASP A 328 -2.23 8.26 6.24
N ALA A 329 -1.11 8.56 5.58
CA ALA A 329 0.20 8.76 6.19
C ALA A 329 0.99 9.91 5.54
N ASP A 330 1.96 10.50 6.26
CA ASP A 330 2.84 11.53 5.69
C ASP A 330 4.29 11.03 5.56
N PHE A 331 4.66 10.65 4.34
CA PHE A 331 6.04 10.27 3.98
C PHE A 331 6.74 11.35 3.15
N THR A 332 6.22 12.57 3.10
CA THR A 332 6.73 13.62 2.21
C THR A 332 7.96 14.35 2.74
N SER A 333 8.14 14.42 4.06
CA SER A 333 9.20 15.22 4.73
C SER A 333 10.58 15.05 4.08
N ILE A 334 11.32 16.14 3.91
CA ILE A 334 12.73 16.08 3.47
C ILE A 334 13.68 15.65 4.60
N ASN A 335 13.27 15.82 5.86
CA ASN A 335 14.04 15.42 7.03
C ASN A 335 13.86 13.91 7.29
N LEU A 336 14.97 13.17 7.33
CA LEU A 336 14.99 11.71 7.54
C LEU A 336 14.35 11.29 8.85
N VAL A 337 14.65 11.97 9.96
CA VAL A 337 14.12 11.62 11.28
C VAL A 337 12.60 11.81 11.31
N CYS A 338 12.09 12.91 10.74
CA CYS A 338 10.66 13.12 10.62
C CYS A 338 9.99 12.02 9.76
N ARG A 339 10.58 11.67 8.61
CA ARG A 339 10.06 10.56 7.78
C ARG A 339 10.08 9.23 8.52
N LEU A 340 11.17 8.92 9.21
CA LEU A 340 11.33 7.69 9.97
C LEU A 340 10.24 7.54 11.03
N ARG A 341 10.01 8.59 11.82
CA ARG A 341 8.95 8.60 12.83
C ARG A 341 7.57 8.44 12.20
N SER A 342 7.26 9.21 11.16
CA SER A 342 5.97 9.09 10.47
C SER A 342 5.76 7.67 9.92
N ALA A 343 6.78 7.09 9.29
CA ALA A 343 6.72 5.75 8.73
C ALA A 343 6.61 4.68 9.81
N PHE A 344 7.36 4.77 10.92
CA PHE A 344 7.30 3.78 12.00
C PHE A 344 5.93 3.79 12.68
N ASN A 345 5.37 4.98 12.93
CA ASN A 345 4.06 5.16 13.57
C ASN A 345 2.87 4.78 12.67
N TYR A 346 3.10 4.60 11.36
CA TYR A 346 2.08 4.11 10.43
C TYR A 346 2.26 2.61 10.12
N LEU A 347 3.48 2.19 9.80
CA LEU A 347 3.78 0.85 9.30
C LEU A 347 3.74 -0.25 10.37
N TRP A 348 3.50 0.05 11.64
CA TRP A 348 3.13 -0.99 12.61
C TRP A 348 1.80 -1.67 12.25
N ILE A 349 0.87 -0.93 11.62
CA ILE A 349 -0.44 -1.43 11.22
C ILE A 349 -0.32 -2.67 10.32
N PRO A 350 0.36 -2.62 9.15
CA PRO A 350 0.50 -3.78 8.28
C PRO A 350 1.23 -4.96 8.94
N TYR A 351 2.13 -4.73 9.90
CA TYR A 351 2.79 -5.81 10.64
C TYR A 351 1.88 -6.45 11.70
N ASP A 352 1.04 -5.66 12.36
CA ASP A 352 0.08 -6.13 13.36
C ASP A 352 -1.13 -6.83 12.72
N THR A 353 -1.56 -6.38 11.53
CA THR A 353 -2.62 -7.06 10.76
C THR A 353 -2.17 -8.45 10.34
N VAL A 354 -0.99 -8.61 9.73
CA VAL A 354 -0.51 -9.95 9.33
C VAL A 354 -0.21 -10.87 10.50
N ASP A 355 0.14 -10.32 11.67
CA ASP A 355 0.27 -11.13 12.89
C ASP A 355 -1.08 -11.65 13.40
N THR A 356 -2.17 -10.97 13.07
CA THR A 356 -3.53 -11.37 13.43
C THR A 356 -4.07 -12.49 12.52
N PHE A 357 -3.79 -12.43 11.21
CA PHE A 357 -4.46 -13.31 10.22
C PHE A 357 -3.58 -14.39 9.60
N LEU A 358 -2.26 -14.19 9.53
CA LEU A 358 -1.37 -15.13 8.86
C LEU A 358 -0.60 -15.97 9.87
N PRO A 359 -0.35 -17.26 9.64
CA PRO A 359 0.54 -18.03 10.49
C PRO A 359 2.00 -17.55 10.40
N ARG A 360 2.72 -17.63 11.52
CA ARG A 360 4.18 -17.40 11.55
C ARG A 360 4.88 -18.34 10.56
N GLY A 361 5.81 -17.79 9.79
CA GLY A 361 6.60 -18.53 8.80
C GLY A 361 5.88 -18.85 7.47
N SER A 362 4.59 -18.51 7.33
CA SER A 362 3.87 -18.71 6.06
C SER A 362 4.45 -17.90 4.91
N LYS A 363 4.39 -18.43 3.68
CA LYS A 363 4.87 -17.72 2.47
C LYS A 363 4.10 -16.43 2.21
N HIS A 364 2.77 -16.45 2.38
CA HIS A 364 1.95 -15.25 2.22
C HIS A 364 2.40 -14.10 3.12
N ARG A 365 2.77 -14.40 4.38
CA ARG A 365 3.32 -13.40 5.29
C ARG A 365 4.67 -12.88 4.79
N GLN A 366 5.55 -13.76 4.34
CA GLN A 366 6.86 -13.37 3.81
C GLN A 366 6.73 -12.46 2.59
N TRP A 367 5.79 -12.73 1.69
CA TRP A 367 5.51 -11.88 0.52
C TRP A 367 4.97 -10.51 0.94
N TYR A 368 3.98 -10.48 1.84
CA TYR A 368 3.42 -9.23 2.35
C TYR A 368 4.46 -8.36 3.07
N GLU A 369 5.26 -8.96 3.96
CA GLU A 369 6.33 -8.25 4.66
C GLU A 369 7.49 -7.86 3.72
N ALA A 370 7.67 -8.53 2.57
CA ALA A 370 8.63 -8.11 1.55
C ALA A 370 8.17 -6.80 0.87
N ASP A 371 6.90 -6.67 0.52
CA ASP A 371 6.33 -5.45 -0.05
C ASP A 371 6.40 -4.28 0.95
N MET A 372 6.11 -4.54 2.23
CA MET A 372 6.30 -3.54 3.29
C MET A 372 7.77 -3.16 3.48
N CYS A 373 8.70 -4.11 3.36
CA CYS A 373 10.13 -3.80 3.41
C CYS A 373 10.59 -2.94 2.23
N TRP A 374 10.08 -3.20 1.02
CA TRP A 374 10.34 -2.33 -0.13
C TRP A 374 9.87 -0.90 0.15
N LYS A 375 8.66 -0.75 0.71
CA LYS A 375 8.08 0.54 1.12
C LYS A 375 8.97 1.26 2.13
N ILE A 376 9.38 0.59 3.20
CA ILE A 376 10.30 1.15 4.23
C ILE A 376 11.62 1.56 3.58
N GLU A 377 12.22 0.69 2.76
CA GLU A 377 13.48 1.01 2.10
C GLU A 377 13.36 2.22 1.17
N ASN A 378 12.28 2.33 0.41
CA ASN A 378 12.06 3.48 -0.47
C ASN A 378 11.97 4.79 0.34
N VAL A 379 11.18 4.81 1.42
CA VAL A 379 10.98 6.01 2.27
C VAL A 379 12.26 6.46 2.99
N ILE A 380 13.09 5.50 3.43
CA ILE A 380 14.24 5.75 4.32
C ILE A 380 15.57 5.80 3.56
N ALA A 381 15.79 4.89 2.62
CA ALA A 381 17.08 4.73 1.95
C ALA A 381 17.23 5.57 0.70
N ASN A 382 16.14 5.86 -0.03
CA ASN A 382 16.20 6.62 -1.27
C ASN A 382 16.02 8.13 -1.01
N GLU A 383 16.49 8.93 -1.95
CA GLU A 383 16.31 10.39 -1.99
C GLU A 383 16.03 10.87 -3.42
N GLY A 384 15.63 12.14 -3.57
CA GLY A 384 15.37 12.74 -4.88
C GLY A 384 14.39 11.92 -5.71
N VAL A 385 14.71 11.71 -6.98
CA VAL A 385 13.87 10.95 -7.94
C VAL A 385 13.72 9.47 -7.61
N GLN A 386 14.66 8.87 -6.87
CA GLN A 386 14.64 7.43 -6.55
C GLN A 386 13.66 7.10 -5.41
N ARG A 387 13.31 8.08 -4.59
CA ARG A 387 12.34 7.93 -3.49
C ARG A 387 10.95 8.17 -4.07
N VAL A 388 10.20 7.14 -4.43
CA VAL A 388 8.88 7.30 -5.07
C VAL A 388 7.71 7.20 -4.08
N GLU A 389 7.91 6.50 -2.96
CA GLU A 389 6.90 6.27 -1.93
C GLU A 389 6.70 7.54 -1.06
N ARG A 390 5.82 8.44 -1.51
CA ARG A 390 5.62 9.76 -0.88
C ARG A 390 4.15 10.01 -0.51
N LEU A 391 3.60 9.17 0.38
CA LEU A 391 2.25 9.30 0.92
C LEU A 391 1.98 10.70 1.49
N GLU A 392 0.75 11.17 1.28
CA GLU A 392 0.20 12.38 1.90
C GLU A 392 -1.04 12.04 2.72
N PRO A 393 -1.25 12.74 3.85
CA PRO A 393 -2.45 12.55 4.64
C PRO A 393 -3.69 13.01 3.86
N LYS A 394 -4.84 12.42 4.18
CA LYS A 394 -6.13 12.71 3.51
C LYS A 394 -6.41 14.21 3.38
N SER A 395 -6.17 14.97 4.46
CA SER A 395 -6.42 16.41 4.51
C SER A 395 -5.67 17.20 3.45
N ARG A 396 -4.46 16.76 3.07
CA ARG A 396 -3.65 17.40 2.03
C ARG A 396 -4.18 17.08 0.64
N TRP A 397 -4.57 15.83 0.39
CA TRP A 397 -5.23 15.45 -0.85
C TRP A 397 -6.56 16.19 -1.07
N VAL A 398 -7.40 16.28 -0.04
CA VAL A 398 -8.65 17.06 -0.04
C VAL A 398 -8.38 18.52 -0.43
N GLN A 399 -7.34 19.15 0.16
CA GLN A 399 -6.97 20.52 -0.17
C GLN A 399 -6.49 20.65 -1.63
N ARG A 400 -5.71 19.69 -2.13
CA ARG A 400 -5.23 19.67 -3.52
C ARG A 400 -6.39 19.55 -4.51
N MET A 401 -7.35 18.66 -4.25
CA MET A 401 -8.54 18.48 -5.07
C MET A 401 -9.36 19.78 -5.15
N ARG A 402 -9.63 20.41 -3.99
CA ARG A 402 -10.33 21.71 -3.93
C ARG A 402 -9.57 22.82 -4.67
N ASN A 403 -8.25 22.90 -4.51
CA ASN A 403 -7.40 23.86 -5.22
C ASN A 403 -7.34 23.62 -6.74
N ALA A 404 -7.66 22.41 -7.20
CA ALA A 404 -7.78 22.05 -8.60
C ALA A 404 -9.20 22.23 -9.15
N ASN A 405 -10.10 22.90 -8.41
CA ASN A 405 -11.51 23.14 -8.75
C ASN A 405 -12.34 21.86 -8.87
N PHE A 406 -12.13 20.91 -7.95
CA PHE A 406 -13.05 19.82 -7.70
C PHE A 406 -13.88 20.08 -6.43
N ARG A 407 -15.11 19.58 -6.43
CA ARG A 407 -16.01 19.54 -5.26
C ARG A 407 -16.16 18.09 -4.80
N GLY A 408 -16.00 17.86 -3.51
CA GLY A 408 -16.24 16.55 -2.90
C GLY A 408 -17.73 16.19 -2.95
N ILE A 409 -18.03 14.90 -3.08
CA ILE A 409 -19.38 14.36 -2.97
C ILE A 409 -19.39 13.24 -1.92
N SER A 410 -20.43 13.18 -1.10
CA SER A 410 -20.54 12.20 -0.04
C SER A 410 -20.96 10.84 -0.58
N PHE A 411 -20.44 9.76 0.03
CA PHE A 411 -20.92 8.41 -0.26
C PHE A 411 -22.32 8.17 0.31
N GLY A 412 -23.21 7.64 -0.54
CA GLY A 412 -24.57 7.23 -0.15
C GLY A 412 -24.59 6.14 0.92
N GLU A 413 -25.73 5.96 1.58
CA GLU A 413 -25.89 4.95 2.65
C GLU A 413 -25.71 3.52 2.13
N ASP A 414 -26.11 3.24 0.88
CA ASP A 414 -25.93 1.93 0.25
C ASP A 414 -24.44 1.61 0.08
N ALA A 415 -23.65 2.57 -0.40
CA ALA A 415 -22.19 2.45 -0.50
C ALA A 415 -21.54 2.18 0.87
N VAL A 416 -21.96 2.92 1.90
CA VAL A 416 -21.49 2.73 3.28
C VAL A 416 -21.84 1.32 3.78
N SER A 417 -23.06 0.84 3.48
CA SER A 417 -23.51 -0.49 3.87
C SER A 417 -22.73 -1.59 3.17
N GLU A 418 -22.41 -1.43 1.88
CA GLU A 418 -21.63 -2.40 1.12
C GLU A 418 -20.20 -2.51 1.66
N VAL A 419 -19.56 -1.37 1.96
CA VAL A 419 -18.23 -1.36 2.58
C VAL A 419 -18.26 -2.03 3.96
N LYS A 420 -19.28 -1.75 4.79
CA LYS A 420 -19.43 -2.43 6.09
C LYS A 420 -19.57 -3.94 5.94
N SER A 421 -20.42 -4.39 5.01
CA SER A 421 -20.61 -5.82 4.74
C SER A 421 -19.32 -6.49 4.30
N MET A 422 -18.51 -5.84 3.45
CA MET A 422 -17.21 -6.35 3.05
C MET A 422 -16.24 -6.43 4.24
N LEU A 423 -16.25 -5.44 5.14
CA LEU A 423 -15.41 -5.46 6.34
C LEU A 423 -15.81 -6.55 7.34
N ASP A 424 -17.09 -6.91 7.41
CA ASP A 424 -17.57 -7.99 8.29
C ASP A 424 -16.95 -9.36 7.91
N GLU A 425 -16.54 -9.56 6.65
CA GLU A 425 -15.77 -10.73 6.21
C GLU A 425 -14.38 -10.80 6.86
N HIS A 426 -13.86 -9.65 7.32
CA HIS A 426 -12.52 -9.48 7.89
C HIS A 426 -12.54 -9.09 9.37
N ALA A 427 -13.65 -9.32 10.10
CA ALA A 427 -14.03 -8.73 11.40
C ALA A 427 -13.09 -8.93 12.63
N ALA A 428 -11.80 -8.64 12.52
CA ALA A 428 -10.86 -8.64 13.63
C ALA A 428 -10.04 -7.34 13.67
N GLY A 429 -10.61 -6.28 14.24
CA GLY A 429 -9.91 -5.01 14.46
C GLY A 429 -10.05 -4.00 13.32
N TRP A 430 -10.55 -4.40 12.15
CA TRP A 430 -10.93 -3.49 11.08
C TRP A 430 -12.21 -2.71 11.43
N GLY A 431 -12.29 -1.46 10.99
CA GLY A 431 -13.46 -0.62 11.16
C GLY A 431 -13.56 0.47 10.11
N LEU A 432 -14.75 1.07 10.00
CA LEU A 432 -15.05 2.15 9.08
C LEU A 432 -15.44 3.41 9.86
N LYS A 433 -14.83 4.55 9.51
CA LYS A 433 -15.30 5.88 9.91
C LYS A 433 -15.91 6.56 8.68
N LYS A 434 -17.13 7.08 8.83
CA LYS A 434 -17.74 8.00 7.86
C LYS A 434 -17.47 9.42 8.37
N GLU A 435 -16.73 10.19 7.59
CA GLU A 435 -16.61 11.65 7.76
C GLU A 435 -17.51 12.31 6.70
N GLU A 436 -17.75 13.63 6.77
CA GLU A 436 -18.78 14.33 5.97
C GLU A 436 -18.94 13.79 4.55
N ASP A 437 -17.87 13.84 3.75
CA ASP A 437 -17.85 13.38 2.36
C ASP A 437 -16.99 12.11 2.14
N ASP A 438 -16.31 11.63 3.18
CA ASP A 438 -15.22 10.67 3.02
C ASP A 438 -15.47 9.36 3.79
N LEU A 439 -14.91 8.27 3.29
CA LEU A 439 -14.81 7.02 4.02
C LEU A 439 -13.37 6.79 4.47
N VAL A 440 -13.18 6.33 5.70
CA VAL A 440 -11.85 6.06 6.26
C VAL A 440 -11.82 4.64 6.83
N LEU A 441 -10.94 3.82 6.28
CA LEU A 441 -10.60 2.50 6.81
C LEU A 441 -9.74 2.66 8.05
N THR A 442 -10.02 1.84 9.07
CA THR A 442 -9.30 1.89 10.34
C THR A 442 -8.88 0.51 10.81
N TRP A 443 -7.75 0.46 11.52
CA TRP A 443 -7.26 -0.71 12.22
C TRP A 443 -7.10 -0.37 13.70
N LYS A 444 -7.84 -1.07 14.56
CA LYS A 444 -7.89 -0.81 16.02
C LYS A 444 -8.07 0.68 16.33
N GLY A 445 -8.94 1.35 15.55
CA GLY A 445 -9.25 2.77 15.65
C GLY A 445 -8.27 3.76 14.98
N HIS A 446 -7.11 3.30 14.52
CA HIS A 446 -6.12 4.11 13.79
C HIS A 446 -6.48 4.18 12.32
N ASN A 447 -6.33 5.35 11.70
CA ASN A 447 -6.59 5.52 10.27
C ASN A 447 -5.57 4.74 9.45
N VAL A 448 -6.05 4.09 8.38
CA VAL A 448 -5.25 3.26 7.48
C VAL A 448 -5.25 3.88 6.09
N GLY A 449 -6.42 3.93 5.47
CA GLY A 449 -6.61 4.54 4.16
C GLY A 449 -7.94 5.24 4.10
N PHE A 450 -8.13 6.01 3.04
CA PHE A 450 -9.33 6.77 2.82
C PHE A 450 -9.84 6.57 1.39
N ALA A 451 -11.13 6.80 1.19
CA ALA A 451 -11.76 6.89 -0.12
C ALA A 451 -12.54 8.20 -0.18
N THR A 452 -12.36 8.93 -1.28
CA THR A 452 -13.04 10.20 -1.56
C THR A 452 -13.52 10.23 -3.01
N ALA A 453 -14.66 10.87 -3.24
CA ALA A 453 -15.26 11.01 -4.56
C ALA A 453 -15.43 12.50 -4.90
N TRP A 454 -15.18 12.85 -6.16
CA TRP A 454 -15.06 14.24 -6.58
C TRP A 454 -15.69 14.47 -7.95
N VAL A 455 -16.28 15.65 -8.13
CA VAL A 455 -16.80 16.13 -9.41
C VAL A 455 -16.21 17.49 -9.75
N PRO A 456 -16.10 17.85 -11.03
CA PRO A 456 -15.92 19.22 -11.49
C PRO A 456 -16.76 20.23 -10.68
N ALA A 457 -16.11 21.22 -10.07
CA ALA A 457 -16.78 22.34 -9.39
C ALA A 457 -17.24 23.41 -10.38
#